data_AF-A0AB34Y9Y7-F1
#
_entry.id   AF-A0AB34Y9Y7-F1
#
_cell.length_a   1.000
_cell.length_b   1.000
_cell.length_c   1.000
_cell.angle_alpha   90.00
_cell.angle_beta   90.00
_cell.angle_gamma   90.00
#
_symmetry.space_group_name_H-M   'P 1'
#
loop_
_entity.id
_entity.type
_entity.pdbx_description
1 polymer ?
#
loop_
_entity_poly.entity_id
_entity_poly.type
_entity_poly.pdbx_seq_one_letter_code
_entity_poly.pdbx_strand_id
1 'polypeptide(L)'
;MEYTIKAIPTEYAGVNFRSRLESRWAAFFDLVGLKWDYEPFDLEGWVPDFLLRTSLTNVLVEVKPVDLTAYIDAVNRGLDDAAQLSSYDKALSHSRKHQVLLLGMAPLEMQGAVLPIGIHAVPPRGAEYSFDDMQDALTVVDTAFVTDAWRKAGSVTQWTVDEPTVSTSQVVIRALDRARRKSEQKRAA
;
A
#
# COMPACT_ATOMS: atom_id res chain seq x y z
N MET A 1 -2.29 11.63 -16.78
CA MET A 1 -3.57 10.90 -16.86
C MET A 1 -4.09 10.78 -15.43
N GLU A 2 -5.24 11.38 -15.12
CA GLU A 2 -5.86 11.30 -13.78
C GLU A 2 -6.40 9.88 -13.55
N TYR A 3 -5.78 9.12 -12.65
CA TYR A 3 -6.36 7.88 -12.16
C TYR A 3 -7.53 8.18 -11.22
N THR A 4 -8.76 8.19 -11.74
CA THR A 4 -9.98 8.36 -10.93
C THR A 4 -10.47 7.00 -10.41
N ILE A 5 -9.62 6.27 -9.68
CA ILE A 5 -10.10 5.15 -8.87
C ILE A 5 -10.55 5.74 -7.54
N LYS A 6 -11.86 5.87 -7.35
CA LYS A 6 -12.42 6.33 -6.07
C LYS A 6 -12.08 5.29 -5.01
N ALA A 7 -11.24 5.68 -4.06
CA ALA A 7 -10.88 4.84 -2.94
C ALA A 7 -12.13 4.47 -2.14
N ILE A 8 -12.22 3.20 -1.74
CA ILE A 8 -13.34 2.68 -0.95
C ILE A 8 -12.90 2.73 0.52
N PRO A 9 -13.63 3.45 1.40
CA PRO A 9 -13.33 3.44 2.81
C PRO A 9 -13.38 2.03 3.38
N THR A 10 -12.36 1.68 4.13
CA THR A 10 -12.23 0.37 4.79
C THR A 10 -11.94 0.61 6.25
N GLU A 11 -12.68 -0.07 7.13
CA GLU A 11 -12.40 -0.07 8.57
C GLU A 11 -11.35 -1.14 8.88
N TYR A 12 -10.33 -0.77 9.65
CA TYR A 12 -9.38 -1.70 10.26
C TYR A 12 -8.92 -1.16 11.61
N ALA A 13 -8.84 -2.03 12.62
CA ALA A 13 -8.46 -1.65 14.00
C ALA A 13 -9.26 -0.45 14.58
N GLY A 14 -10.53 -0.31 14.21
CA GLY A 14 -11.39 0.81 14.62
C GLY A 14 -11.10 2.14 13.93
N VAL A 15 -10.23 2.16 12.92
CA VAL A 15 -9.88 3.33 12.11
C VAL A 15 -10.54 3.23 10.73
N ASN A 16 -11.14 4.32 10.26
CA ASN A 16 -11.71 4.43 8.91
C ASN A 16 -10.68 5.01 7.95
N PHE A 17 -10.14 4.17 7.08
CA PHE A 17 -9.14 4.58 6.09
C PHE A 17 -9.79 5.20 4.86
N ARG A 18 -9.10 6.16 4.23
CA ARG A 18 -9.52 6.77 2.96
C ARG A 18 -9.40 5.80 1.80
N SER A 19 -8.52 4.78 1.92
CA SER A 19 -8.38 3.74 0.90
C SER A 19 -8.16 2.34 1.46
N ARG A 20 -8.48 1.34 0.62
CA ARG A 20 -8.14 -0.07 0.85
C ARG A 20 -6.64 -0.33 0.91
N LEU A 21 -5.85 0.49 0.21
CA LEU A 21 -4.40 0.33 0.19
C LEU A 21 -3.83 0.79 1.54
N GLU A 22 -4.26 1.94 2.05
CA GLU A 22 -3.90 2.41 3.39
C GLU A 22 -4.31 1.39 4.47
N SER A 23 -5.56 0.91 4.46
CA SER A 23 -5.98 -0.07 5.48
C SER A 23 -5.14 -1.35 5.41
N ARG A 24 -4.81 -1.83 4.21
CA ARG A 24 -3.91 -2.98 4.03
C ARG A 24 -2.52 -2.70 4.59
N TRP A 25 -1.98 -1.50 4.40
CA TRP A 25 -0.71 -1.10 5.01
C TRP A 25 -0.78 -1.09 6.54
N ALA A 26 -1.85 -0.56 7.12
CA ALA A 26 -2.08 -0.61 8.57
C ALA A 26 -2.07 -2.06 9.10
N ALA A 27 -2.80 -2.95 8.43
CA ALA A 27 -2.82 -4.37 8.78
C ALA A 27 -1.46 -5.05 8.60
N PHE A 28 -0.69 -4.65 7.59
CA PHE A 28 0.66 -5.13 7.40
C PHE A 28 1.59 -4.66 8.52
N PHE A 29 1.55 -3.38 8.91
CA PHE A 29 2.34 -2.84 10.01
C PHE A 29 2.11 -3.62 11.32
N ASP A 30 0.85 -3.92 11.65
CA ASP A 30 0.53 -4.73 12.83
C ASP A 30 1.12 -6.15 12.75
N LEU A 31 1.09 -6.78 11.56
CA LEU A 31 1.66 -8.11 11.36
C LEU A 31 3.19 -8.12 11.51
N VAL A 32 3.88 -7.08 11.03
CA VAL A 32 5.34 -6.97 11.13
C VAL A 32 5.82 -6.27 12.41
N GLY A 33 4.90 -5.90 13.31
CA GLY A 33 5.21 -5.32 14.62
C GLY A 33 5.54 -3.82 14.62
N LEU A 34 5.30 -3.12 13.52
CA LEU A 34 5.50 -1.66 13.43
C LEU A 34 4.30 -0.92 14.03
N LYS A 35 4.56 -0.02 14.98
CA LYS A 35 3.52 0.81 15.59
C LYS A 35 3.21 2.00 14.71
N TRP A 36 1.94 2.21 14.39
CA TRP A 36 1.48 3.24 13.49
C TRP A 36 0.41 4.14 14.13
N ASP A 37 0.38 5.40 13.74
CA ASP A 37 -0.78 6.30 13.87
C ASP A 37 -1.25 6.67 12.46
N TYR A 38 -2.56 6.76 12.24
CA TYR A 38 -3.15 7.18 10.97
C TYR A 38 -3.43 8.68 10.98
N GLU A 39 -3.05 9.38 9.90
CA GLU A 39 -3.24 10.83 9.74
C GLU A 39 -2.88 11.64 11.00
N PRO A 40 -1.63 11.52 11.49
CA PRO A 40 -1.26 11.90 12.85
C PRO A 40 -1.42 13.40 13.12
N PHE A 41 -1.14 14.25 12.12
CA PHE A 41 -1.25 15.71 12.19
C PHE A 41 -1.09 16.34 10.80
N ASP A 42 -1.48 17.60 10.65
CA ASP A 42 -1.28 18.42 9.45
C ASP A 42 0.06 19.17 9.48
N LEU A 43 0.86 19.00 8.43
CA LEU A 43 2.11 19.71 8.18
C LEU A 43 1.98 20.63 6.97
N GLU A 44 1.73 21.91 7.19
CA GLU A 44 1.81 22.97 6.16
C GLU A 44 1.21 22.57 4.77
N GLY A 45 0.06 21.88 4.76
CA GLY A 45 -0.62 21.45 3.52
C GLY A 45 -0.34 20.01 3.08
N TRP A 46 0.32 19.21 3.92
CA TRP A 46 0.46 17.77 3.80
C TRP A 46 0.10 17.08 5.12
N VAL A 47 -0.86 16.16 5.07
CA VAL A 47 -1.15 15.24 6.17
C VAL A 47 -0.53 13.89 5.78
N PRO A 48 0.49 13.40 6.51
CA PRO A 48 1.04 12.07 6.26
C PRO A 48 -0.04 10.99 6.43
N ASP A 49 -0.03 9.96 5.59
CA ASP A 49 -0.96 8.84 5.74
C ASP A 49 -0.71 8.10 7.06
N PHE A 50 0.56 7.92 7.43
CA PHE A 50 0.94 7.31 8.71
C PHE A 50 2.13 8.01 9.39
N LEU A 51 2.24 7.80 10.70
CA LEU A 51 3.48 7.91 11.46
C LEU A 51 3.85 6.54 12.01
N LEU A 52 5.04 6.04 11.65
CA LEU A 52 5.61 4.82 12.20
C LEU A 52 6.59 5.18 13.32
N ARG A 53 6.52 4.46 14.43
CA ARG A 53 7.47 4.59 15.54
C ARG A 53 8.53 3.51 15.39
N THR A 54 9.77 3.91 15.09
CA THR A 54 10.92 3.00 15.07
C THR A 54 11.74 3.16 16.35
N SER A 55 12.77 2.33 16.51
CA SER A 55 13.76 2.49 17.59
C SER A 55 14.61 3.76 17.45
N LEU A 56 14.67 4.35 16.25
CA LEU A 56 15.51 5.51 15.94
C LEU A 56 14.74 6.82 16.03
N THR A 57 13.56 6.89 15.40
CA THR A 57 12.74 8.11 15.34
C THR A 57 11.32 7.79 14.87
N ASN A 58 10.48 8.81 14.81
CA ASN A 58 9.21 8.75 14.11
C ASN A 58 9.43 8.96 12.60
N VAL A 59 8.80 8.11 11.80
CA VAL A 59 8.88 8.12 10.33
C VAL A 59 7.52 8.48 9.76
N LEU A 60 7.46 9.55 8.98
CA LEU A 60 6.24 9.97 8.29
C LEU A 60 6.09 9.22 6.98
N VAL A 61 4.89 8.73 6.69
CA VAL A 61 4.65 7.83 5.57
C VAL A 61 3.66 8.45 4.59
N GLU A 62 3.96 8.28 3.31
CA GLU A 62 3.03 8.56 2.21
C GLU A 62 2.82 7.28 1.39
N VAL A 63 1.57 6.94 1.14
CA VAL A 63 1.14 5.78 0.36
C VAL A 63 0.61 6.24 -1.00
N LYS A 64 1.12 5.64 -2.08
CA LYS A 64 0.55 5.82 -3.43
C LYS A 64 0.36 4.48 -4.13
N PRO A 65 -0.60 4.38 -5.07
CA PRO A 65 -0.78 3.20 -5.92
C PRO A 65 0.30 3.15 -7.02
N VAL A 66 1.57 3.15 -6.61
CA VAL A 66 2.76 3.14 -7.46
C VAL A 66 3.51 1.83 -7.24
N ASP A 67 3.99 1.21 -8.32
CA ASP A 67 4.86 0.04 -8.24
C ASP A 67 6.31 0.48 -8.01
N LEU A 68 6.69 0.65 -6.74
CA LEU A 68 8.03 1.11 -6.37
C LEU A 68 9.13 0.10 -6.75
N THR A 69 8.82 -1.20 -6.75
CA THR A 69 9.76 -2.23 -7.19
C THR A 69 10.09 -2.06 -8.68
N ALA A 70 9.05 -1.95 -9.52
CA ALA A 70 9.24 -1.70 -10.95
C ALA A 70 9.97 -0.38 -11.23
N TYR A 71 9.66 0.66 -10.45
CA TYR A 71 10.35 1.95 -10.53
C TYR A 71 11.86 1.81 -10.24
N ILE A 72 12.25 1.18 -9.13
CA ILE A 72 13.66 0.98 -8.79
C ILE A 72 14.38 0.13 -9.84
N ASP A 73 13.74 -0.93 -10.33
CA ASP A 73 14.29 -1.76 -11.39
C ASP A 73 14.53 -0.97 -12.69
N ALA A 74 13.66 -0.03 -13.03
CA ALA A 74 13.84 0.85 -14.18
C ALA A 74 15.02 1.81 -13.98
N VAL A 75 15.09 2.47 -12.81
CA VAL A 75 16.20 3.38 -12.45
C VAL A 75 17.55 2.65 -12.46
N ASN A 76 17.61 1.43 -11.91
CA ASN A 76 18.81 0.60 -11.92
C ASN A 76 19.28 0.21 -13.34
N ARG A 77 18.38 0.26 -14.33
CA ARG A 77 18.69 0.05 -15.76
C ARG A 77 19.02 1.35 -16.49
N GLY A 78 19.12 2.48 -15.79
CA GLY A 78 19.40 3.79 -16.36
C GLY A 78 18.20 4.43 -17.06
N LEU A 79 16.98 3.98 -16.78
CA LEU A 79 15.76 4.61 -17.29
C LEU A 79 15.31 5.70 -16.33
N ASP A 80 14.89 6.85 -16.87
CA ASP A 80 14.29 7.92 -16.10
C ASP A 80 12.76 7.79 -16.13
N ASP A 81 12.17 7.42 -15.00
CA ASP A 81 10.72 7.49 -14.76
C ASP A 81 10.40 8.36 -13.53
N ALA A 82 11.11 9.50 -13.40
CA ALA A 82 10.88 10.46 -12.31
C ALA A 82 9.42 10.95 -12.22
N ALA A 83 8.64 10.82 -13.30
CA ALA A 83 7.23 11.15 -13.31
C ALA A 83 6.42 10.38 -12.25
N GLN A 84 6.78 9.14 -11.91
CA GLN A 84 6.05 8.38 -10.89
C GLN A 84 6.32 8.89 -9.47
N LEU A 85 7.55 9.35 -9.19
CA LEU A 85 7.89 9.92 -7.88
C LEU A 85 7.29 11.31 -7.66
N SER A 86 6.92 12.04 -8.72
CA SER A 86 6.27 13.36 -8.58
C SER A 86 4.99 13.32 -7.74
N SER A 87 4.32 12.17 -7.69
CA SER A 87 3.15 11.95 -6.83
C SER A 87 3.46 12.02 -5.32
N TYR A 88 4.73 11.91 -4.94
CA TYR A 88 5.24 12.02 -3.56
C TYR A 88 5.88 13.38 -3.27
N ASP A 89 5.90 14.33 -4.21
CA ASP A 89 6.61 15.61 -4.06
C ASP A 89 6.21 16.37 -2.78
N LYS A 90 4.93 16.28 -2.40
CA LYS A 90 4.44 16.85 -1.14
C LYS A 90 5.18 16.25 0.05
N ALA A 91 5.14 14.93 0.22
CA ALA A 91 5.86 14.26 1.30
C ALA A 91 7.38 14.54 1.28
N LEU A 92 7.98 14.48 0.09
CA LEU A 92 9.42 14.74 -0.10
C LEU A 92 9.81 16.19 0.24
N SER A 93 8.92 17.16 0.07
CA SER A 93 9.20 18.56 0.46
C SER A 93 9.43 18.74 1.97
N HIS A 94 8.94 17.81 2.79
CA HIS A 94 9.12 17.80 4.24
C HIS A 94 10.34 16.99 4.72
N SER A 95 11.01 16.25 3.81
CA SER A 95 12.14 15.36 4.14
C SER A 95 13.36 16.08 4.74
N ARG A 96 13.49 17.39 4.55
CA ARG A 96 14.56 18.18 5.16
C ARG A 96 14.44 18.30 6.69
N LYS A 97 13.22 18.19 7.22
CA LYS A 97 12.90 18.33 8.65
C LYS A 97 12.46 17.02 9.30
N HIS A 98 11.93 16.09 8.52
CA HIS A 98 11.33 14.85 9.01
C HIS A 98 11.89 13.65 8.27
N GLN A 99 11.99 12.51 8.95
CA GLN A 99 12.21 11.25 8.25
C GLN A 99 10.95 10.88 7.48
N VAL A 100 11.10 10.61 6.18
CA VAL A 100 9.98 10.27 5.29
C VAL A 100 10.20 8.89 4.69
N LEU A 101 9.13 8.11 4.57
CA LEU A 101 9.04 6.81 3.92
C LEU A 101 7.93 6.82 2.87
N LEU A 102 8.27 6.42 1.65
CA LEU A 102 7.35 6.31 0.53
C LEU A 102 6.96 4.85 0.36
N LEU A 103 5.66 4.58 0.36
CA LEU A 103 5.09 3.25 0.20
C LEU A 103 4.25 3.15 -1.06
N GLY A 104 4.44 2.05 -1.78
CA GLY A 104 3.72 1.77 -3.02
C GLY A 104 2.49 0.88 -2.82
N MET A 105 2.13 0.20 -3.91
CA MET A 105 1.06 -0.79 -3.94
C MET A 105 1.40 -2.13 -3.27
N ALA A 106 2.65 -2.32 -2.83
CA ALA A 106 3.16 -3.46 -2.08
C ALA A 106 4.47 -3.09 -1.35
N PRO A 107 4.90 -3.87 -0.34
CA PRO A 107 6.26 -3.80 0.20
C PRO A 107 7.30 -3.88 -0.90
N LEU A 108 8.32 -3.04 -0.78
CA LEU A 108 9.42 -3.01 -1.74
C LEU A 108 10.21 -4.32 -1.67
N GLU A 109 10.42 -4.94 -2.83
CA GLU A 109 11.21 -6.16 -3.01
C GLU A 109 12.41 -5.91 -3.93
N MET A 110 13.63 -6.16 -3.46
CA MET A 110 14.91 -6.06 -4.16
C MET A 110 15.65 -7.38 -4.01
N GLN A 111 15.83 -8.06 -5.15
CA GLN A 111 16.86 -9.06 -5.45
C GLN A 111 17.34 -9.96 -4.28
N GLY A 112 16.43 -10.49 -3.45
CA GLY A 112 16.76 -11.47 -2.41
C GLY A 112 17.31 -10.93 -1.07
N ALA A 113 16.94 -9.70 -0.68
CA ALA A 113 17.34 -8.94 0.54
C ALA A 113 18.58 -8.04 0.32
N VAL A 114 18.78 -6.86 0.93
CA VAL A 114 18.23 -6.17 2.12
C VAL A 114 17.24 -5.10 1.71
N LEU A 115 16.07 -5.09 2.35
CA LEU A 115 14.92 -4.36 1.88
C LEU A 115 14.20 -3.62 2.99
N PRO A 116 14.27 -2.27 3.01
CA PRO A 116 13.22 -1.53 3.69
C PRO A 116 11.90 -1.83 2.98
N ILE A 117 10.79 -1.83 3.72
CA ILE A 117 9.44 -2.07 3.16
C ILE A 117 8.99 -1.00 2.13
N GLY A 118 9.79 0.05 1.91
CA GLY A 118 9.58 1.13 0.94
C GLY A 118 10.81 1.99 0.74
N ILE A 119 10.67 3.12 0.05
CA ILE A 119 11.78 4.05 -0.22
C ILE A 119 11.82 5.11 0.88
N HIS A 120 12.87 5.14 1.69
CA HIS A 120 13.03 6.21 2.68
C HIS A 120 13.92 7.34 2.16
N ALA A 121 13.56 8.57 2.51
CA ALA A 121 14.39 9.73 2.22
C ALA A 121 15.70 9.68 3.03
N VAL A 122 16.70 10.41 2.54
CA VAL A 122 17.95 10.65 3.29
C VAL A 122 17.60 11.24 4.66
N PRO A 123 18.24 10.78 5.76
CA PRO A 123 18.01 11.34 7.08
C PRO A 123 18.09 12.88 7.09
N PRO A 124 17.17 13.55 7.81
CA PRO A 124 17.16 15.01 7.88
C PRO A 124 18.45 15.52 8.51
N ARG A 125 18.80 16.77 8.23
CA ARG A 125 20.02 17.38 8.75
C ARG A 125 19.99 17.39 10.28
N GLY A 126 21.02 16.83 10.90
CA GLY A 126 21.13 16.73 12.36
C GLY A 126 20.50 15.47 12.96
N ALA A 127 20.06 14.52 12.14
CA ALA A 127 19.69 13.19 12.61
C ALA A 127 20.86 12.51 13.36
N GLU A 128 20.54 11.83 14.46
CA GLU A 128 21.51 11.07 15.27
C GLU A 128 21.69 9.61 14.77
N TYR A 129 21.17 9.31 13.58
CA TYR A 129 21.22 8.00 12.94
C TYR A 129 21.61 8.14 11.47
N SER A 130 22.22 7.08 10.91
CA SER A 130 22.66 7.03 9.52
C SER A 130 21.56 6.57 8.57
N PHE A 131 21.83 6.65 7.27
CA PHE A 131 20.94 6.08 6.26
C PHE A 131 20.76 4.57 6.44
N ASP A 132 21.86 3.86 6.72
CA ASP A 132 21.87 2.41 6.92
C ASP A 132 21.12 2.01 8.19
N ASP A 133 21.28 2.75 9.30
CA ASP A 133 20.50 2.51 10.52
C ASP A 133 18.99 2.61 10.24
N MET A 134 18.57 3.62 9.46
CA MET A 134 17.17 3.79 9.09
C MET A 134 16.69 2.68 8.15
N GLN A 135 17.53 2.25 7.21
CA GLN A 135 17.24 1.13 6.34
C GLN A 135 17.02 -0.14 7.14
N ASP A 136 17.88 -0.43 8.11
CA ASP A 136 17.78 -1.59 9.00
C ASP A 136 16.52 -1.52 9.87
N ALA A 137 16.21 -0.34 10.42
CA ALA A 137 15.02 -0.12 11.25
C ALA A 137 13.69 -0.30 10.47
N LEU A 138 13.71 -0.17 9.14
CA LEU A 138 12.56 -0.34 8.25
C LEU A 138 12.59 -1.67 7.50
N THR A 139 13.63 -2.49 7.70
CA THR A 139 13.80 -3.78 7.04
C THR A 139 13.13 -4.88 7.83
N VAL A 140 12.37 -5.73 7.15
CA VAL A 140 11.84 -6.98 7.70
C VAL A 140 12.65 -8.14 7.13
N VAL A 141 13.43 -8.80 7.98
CA VAL A 141 14.53 -9.71 7.58
C VAL A 141 14.05 -10.98 6.87
N ASP A 142 12.85 -11.47 7.19
CA ASP A 142 12.29 -12.70 6.59
C ASP A 142 11.38 -12.36 5.40
N THR A 143 11.90 -12.51 4.18
CA THR A 143 11.16 -12.24 2.94
C THR A 143 9.91 -13.12 2.80
N ALA A 144 9.98 -14.40 3.17
CA ALA A 144 8.82 -15.29 3.07
C ALA A 144 7.71 -14.83 4.01
N PHE A 145 8.09 -14.37 5.20
CA PHE A 145 7.18 -13.74 6.14
C PHE A 145 6.61 -12.42 5.60
N VAL A 146 7.39 -11.55 4.97
CA VAL A 146 6.88 -10.29 4.36
C VAL A 146 5.81 -10.58 3.32
N THR A 147 6.07 -11.51 2.39
CA THR A 147 5.09 -11.87 1.35
C THR A 147 3.81 -12.45 1.97
N ASP A 148 3.92 -13.32 2.98
CA ASP A 148 2.75 -13.89 3.67
C ASP A 148 1.99 -12.84 4.47
N ALA A 149 2.69 -11.97 5.20
CA ALA A 149 2.11 -10.87 5.95
C ALA A 149 1.35 -9.91 5.02
N TRP A 150 1.93 -9.55 3.87
CA TRP A 150 1.26 -8.70 2.89
C TRP A 150 0.00 -9.35 2.32
N ARG A 151 0.06 -10.66 2.02
CA ARG A 151 -1.12 -11.43 1.57
C ARG A 151 -2.21 -11.42 2.64
N LYS A 152 -1.87 -11.76 3.88
CA LYS A 152 -2.78 -11.80 5.02
C LYS A 152 -3.41 -10.43 5.31
N ALA A 153 -2.61 -9.37 5.26
CA ALA A 153 -3.09 -8.00 5.37
C ALA A 153 -4.16 -7.67 4.32
N GLY A 154 -3.98 -8.14 3.07
CA GLY A 154 -4.98 -7.96 2.03
C GLY A 154 -6.29 -8.71 2.32
N SER A 155 -6.20 -9.92 2.86
CA SER A 155 -7.39 -10.72 3.20
C SER A 155 -8.22 -10.12 4.33
N VAL A 156 -7.60 -9.46 5.31
CA VAL A 156 -8.33 -8.89 6.46
C VAL A 156 -8.94 -7.51 6.18
N THR A 157 -8.47 -6.80 5.16
CA THR A 157 -8.96 -5.45 4.82
C THR A 157 -9.81 -5.40 3.56
N GLN A 158 -9.78 -6.46 2.75
CA GLN A 158 -10.78 -6.65 1.71
C GLN A 158 -12.03 -7.22 2.36
N TRP A 159 -13.18 -6.57 2.13
CA TRP A 159 -14.46 -7.21 2.37
C TRP A 159 -14.48 -8.49 1.52
N THR A 160 -14.33 -9.65 2.15
CA THR A 160 -15.04 -10.83 1.67
C THR A 160 -16.50 -10.40 1.75
N VAL A 161 -17.08 -10.07 0.60
CA VAL A 161 -18.53 -10.05 0.50
C VAL A 161 -18.91 -11.44 1.00
N ASP A 162 -19.63 -11.53 2.12
CA ASP A 162 -20.43 -12.70 2.43
C ASP A 162 -21.47 -12.79 1.32
N GLU A 163 -21.04 -13.23 0.13
CA GLU A 163 -21.96 -13.79 -0.83
C GLU A 163 -22.47 -15.06 -0.15
N PRO A 164 -23.79 -15.20 0.09
CA PRO A 164 -24.33 -16.45 0.56
C PRO A 164 -23.78 -17.53 -0.38
N THR A 165 -23.22 -18.60 0.16
CA THR A 165 -22.49 -19.65 -0.55
C THR A 165 -23.31 -20.23 -1.70
N VAL A 166 -23.28 -19.55 -2.84
CA VAL A 166 -23.88 -19.97 -4.09
C VAL A 166 -22.69 -20.49 -4.86
N SER A 167 -22.50 -21.81 -4.80
CA SER A 167 -21.46 -22.52 -5.56
C SER A 167 -21.38 -21.97 -6.99
N THR A 168 -20.17 -21.83 -7.54
CA THR A 168 -19.90 -21.36 -8.91
C THR A 168 -20.84 -22.02 -9.93
N SER A 169 -21.21 -23.28 -9.72
CA SER A 169 -22.20 -24.01 -10.52
C SER A 169 -23.59 -23.35 -10.53
N GLN A 170 -24.08 -22.87 -9.38
CA GLN A 170 -25.36 -22.19 -9.26
C GLN A 170 -25.37 -20.81 -9.92
N VAL A 171 -24.23 -20.08 -9.90
CA VAL A 171 -24.08 -18.80 -10.61
C VAL A 171 -24.15 -19.02 -12.13
N VAL A 172 -23.44 -20.03 -12.64
CA VAL A 172 -23.44 -20.39 -14.06
C VAL A 172 -24.83 -20.85 -14.51
N ILE A 173 -25.52 -21.68 -13.73
CA ILE A 173 -26.89 -22.13 -14.04
C ILE A 173 -27.85 -20.94 -14.15
N ARG A 174 -27.80 -19.99 -13.21
CA ARG A 174 -28.65 -18.79 -13.25
C ARG A 174 -28.36 -17.90 -14.46
N ALA A 175 -27.09 -17.80 -14.86
CA ALA A 175 -26.68 -17.04 -16.04
C ALA A 175 -27.19 -17.70 -17.33
N LEU A 176 -27.06 -19.03 -17.45
CA LEU A 176 -27.56 -19.80 -18.58
C LEU A 176 -29.09 -19.74 -18.69
N ASP A 177 -29.81 -19.81 -17.57
CA ASP A 177 -31.27 -19.70 -17.55
C ASP A 177 -31.78 -18.31 -17.97
N ARG A 178 -31.04 -17.24 -17.63
CA ARG A 178 -31.36 -15.89 -18.11
C ARG A 178 -31.08 -15.73 -19.60
N ALA A 179 -29.98 -16.30 -20.09
CA ALA A 179 -29.63 -16.28 -21.51
C ALA A 179 -30.67 -17.06 -22.34
N ARG A 180 -31.09 -18.23 -21.84
CA ARG A 180 -32.13 -19.05 -22.46
C ARG A 180 -33.46 -18.32 -22.54
N ARG A 181 -33.93 -17.72 -21.44
CA ARG A 181 -35.17 -16.93 -21.43
C ARG A 181 -35.14 -15.74 -22.37
N LYS A 182 -34.00 -15.02 -22.46
CA LYS A 182 -33.83 -13.94 -23.44
C LYS A 182 -33.86 -14.46 -24.88
N SER A 183 -33.27 -15.63 -25.15
CA SER A 183 -33.28 -16.24 -26.47
C SER A 183 -34.68 -16.71 -26.89
N GLU A 184 -35.46 -17.23 -25.95
CA GLU A 184 -36.85 -17.67 -26.15
C GLU A 184 -37.77 -16.46 -26.41
N GLN A 185 -37.61 -15.37 -25.64
CA GLN A 185 -38.34 -14.12 -25.87
C GLN A 185 -38.01 -13.46 -27.22
N LYS A 186 -36.75 -13.54 -27.66
CA LYS A 186 -36.33 -12.99 -28.97
C LYS A 186 -36.78 -13.85 -30.16
N ARG A 187 -37.08 -15.13 -29.94
CA ARG A 187 -37.64 -16.02 -30.97
C ARG A 187 -39.17 -15.95 -31.05
N ALA A 188 -39.83 -15.51 -29.98
CA ALA A 188 -41.28 -15.37 -29.90
C ALA A 188 -41.81 -13.98 -30.34
N ALA A 189 -40.91 -13.05 -30.65
CA ALA A 189 -41.19 -11.71 -31.18
C ALA A 189 -40.73 -11.63 -32.64
#